data_AF-A0A100Y690-F1
#
_entry.id   AF-A0A100Y690-F1
#
_cell.length_a   1.000
_cell.length_b   1.000
_cell.length_c   1.000
_cell.angle_alpha   90.00
_cell.angle_beta   90.00
_cell.angle_gamma   90.00
#
_symmetry.space_group_name_H-M   'P 1'
#
loop_
_entity.id
_entity.type
_entity.pdbx_description
1 polymer ?
#
loop_
_entity_poly.entity_id
_entity_poly.type
_entity_poly.pdbx_seq_one_letter_code
_entity_poly.pdbx_strand_id
1 'polypeptide(L)'
;MAEDTTPEEVRRVKAALDGIAEMPDPVARARAIGLVLKEQTARSKQFYEMRRQTVLDLRAQKVPYRKIAAELGVSLGTVQDIERGSGRWTDRPPKKGGEE
;
A
#
# COMPACT_ATOMS: atom_id res chain seq x y z
N MET A 1 -0.89 11.87 24.76
CA MET A 1 -1.44 10.53 24.46
C MET A 1 -1.91 10.61 23.03
N ALA A 2 -1.28 9.88 22.10
CA ALA A 2 -1.75 9.88 20.72
C ALA A 2 -3.06 9.08 20.71
N GLU A 3 -4.17 9.73 20.37
CA GLU A 3 -5.39 8.98 20.03
C GLU A 3 -5.03 8.03 18.90
N ASP A 4 -5.31 6.74 19.09
CA ASP A 4 -5.22 5.75 18.03
C ASP A 4 -6.27 6.11 16.96
N THR A 5 -5.91 6.98 16.02
CA THR A 5 -6.75 7.34 14.84
C THR A 5 -6.83 6.18 13.84
N THR A 6 -6.34 5.00 14.22
CA THR A 6 -6.35 3.80 13.40
C THR A 6 -7.79 3.33 13.20
N PRO A 7 -8.28 3.20 11.95
CA PRO A 7 -9.61 2.67 11.67
C PRO A 7 -9.84 1.30 12.31
N GLU A 8 -11.06 1.00 12.75
CA GLU A 8 -11.39 -0.23 13.46
C GLU A 8 -11.04 -1.48 12.64
N GLU A 9 -11.24 -1.41 11.32
CA GLU A 9 -10.93 -2.45 10.35
C GLU A 9 -9.43 -2.74 10.31
N VAL A 10 -8.58 -1.70 10.35
CA VAL A 10 -7.13 -1.86 10.41
C VAL A 10 -6.72 -2.52 11.72
N ARG A 11 -7.35 -2.13 12.83
CA ARG A 11 -7.12 -2.74 14.15
C ARG A 11 -7.50 -4.22 14.16
N ARG A 12 -8.65 -4.59 13.59
CA ARG A 12 -9.12 -5.98 13.47
C ARG A 12 -8.18 -6.81 12.61
N VAL A 13 -7.73 -6.28 11.46
CA VAL A 13 -6.74 -6.96 10.60
C VAL A 13 -5.43 -7.16 11.36
N LYS A 14 -4.92 -6.13 12.04
CA LYS A 14 -3.68 -6.25 12.84
C LYS A 14 -3.81 -7.32 13.91
N ALA A 15 -4.89 -7.30 14.70
CA ALA A 15 -5.12 -8.29 15.75
C ALA A 15 -5.20 -9.72 15.19
N ALA A 16 -5.81 -9.91 14.01
CA ALA A 16 -5.86 -11.21 13.36
C ALA A 16 -4.46 -11.68 12.88
N LEU A 17 -3.62 -10.76 12.38
CA LEU A 17 -2.24 -11.07 11.99
C LEU A 17 -1.38 -11.44 13.20
N ASP A 18 -1.49 -10.68 14.30
CA ASP A 18 -0.81 -10.97 15.56
C ASP A 18 -1.23 -12.35 16.10
N GLY A 19 -2.53 -12.66 16.07
CA GLY A 19 -3.06 -13.97 16.48
C GLY A 19 -2.54 -15.15 15.65
N ILE A 20 -2.28 -14.96 14.35
CA ILE A 20 -1.63 -16.00 13.52
C ILE A 20 -0.18 -16.22 13.97
N ALA A 21 0.55 -15.16 14.28
CA ALA A 21 1.95 -15.26 14.72
C ALA A 21 2.09 -16.02 16.06
N GLU A 22 1.08 -15.91 16.93
CA GLU A 22 1.05 -16.54 18.25
C GLU A 22 0.52 -18.00 18.25
N MET A 23 0.09 -18.53 17.10
CA MET A 23 -0.42 -19.91 17.01
C MET A 23 0.64 -20.93 17.48
N PRO A 24 0.29 -21.89 18.36
CA PRO A 24 1.27 -22.82 18.94
C PRO A 24 1.78 -23.88 17.95
N ASP A 25 0.90 -24.39 17.07
CA ASP A 25 1.29 -25.39 16.07
C ASP A 25 2.01 -24.74 14.87
N PRO A 26 3.29 -25.06 14.61
CA PRO A 26 4.06 -24.46 13.53
C PRO A 26 3.49 -24.76 12.14
N VAL A 27 2.90 -25.94 11.93
CA VAL A 27 2.34 -26.32 10.63
C VAL A 27 1.05 -25.55 10.34
N ALA A 28 0.13 -25.48 11.30
CA ALA A 28 -1.07 -24.67 11.18
C ALA A 28 -0.75 -23.19 11.02
N ARG A 29 0.24 -22.66 11.75
CA ARG A 29 0.72 -21.27 11.60
C ARG A 29 1.22 -20.99 10.18
N ALA A 30 2.08 -21.85 9.62
CA ALA A 30 2.57 -21.68 8.25
C ALA A 30 1.44 -21.73 7.21
N ARG A 31 0.45 -22.62 7.39
CA ARG A 31 -0.73 -22.69 6.51
C ARG A 31 -1.57 -21.40 6.58
N ALA A 32 -1.83 -20.89 7.79
CA ALA A 32 -2.57 -19.64 7.99
C ALA A 32 -1.86 -18.43 7.34
N ILE A 33 -0.54 -18.31 7.51
CA ILE A 33 0.27 -17.29 6.84
C ILE A 33 0.11 -17.39 5.31
N GLY A 34 0.24 -18.60 4.75
CA GLY A 34 0.09 -18.81 3.31
C GLY A 34 -1.28 -18.37 2.77
N LEU A 35 -2.36 -18.64 3.50
CA LEU A 35 -3.70 -18.19 3.14
C LEU A 35 -3.82 -16.66 3.16
N VAL A 36 -3.31 -16.00 4.20
CA VAL A 36 -3.31 -14.54 4.29
C VAL A 36 -2.54 -13.90 3.12
N LEU A 37 -1.35 -14.41 2.81
CA LEU A 37 -0.53 -13.88 1.71
C LEU A 37 -1.22 -14.05 0.35
N LYS A 38 -1.91 -15.17 0.14
CA LYS A 38 -2.71 -15.40 -1.07
C LYS A 38 -3.85 -14.39 -1.20
N GLU A 39 -4.60 -14.19 -0.12
CA GLU A 39 -5.71 -13.24 -0.05
C GLU A 39 -5.23 -11.79 -0.20
N GLN A 40 -4.10 -11.44 0.41
CA GLN A 40 -3.47 -10.14 0.25
C GLN A 40 -3.10 -9.91 -1.23
N THR A 41 -2.42 -10.87 -1.86
CA THR A 41 -2.02 -10.76 -3.28
C THR A 41 -3.22 -10.56 -4.19
N ALA A 42 -4.33 -11.29 -3.94
CA ALA A 42 -5.56 -11.16 -4.72
C ALA A 42 -6.19 -9.75 -4.60
N ARG A 43 -6.12 -9.13 -3.42
CA ARG A 43 -6.74 -7.81 -3.15
C ARG A 43 -5.80 -6.63 -3.37
N SER A 44 -4.48 -6.83 -3.37
CA SER A 44 -3.48 -5.76 -3.47
C SER A 44 -3.68 -4.87 -4.70
N LYS A 45 -4.02 -5.45 -5.86
CA LYS A 45 -4.31 -4.66 -7.07
C LYS A 45 -5.53 -3.76 -6.86
N GLN A 46 -6.62 -4.31 -6.33
CA GLN A 46 -7.85 -3.55 -6.08
C GLN A 46 -7.62 -2.40 -5.08
N PHE A 47 -6.91 -2.66 -3.98
CA PHE A 47 -6.61 -1.62 -2.99
C PHE A 47 -5.67 -0.54 -3.54
N TYR A 48 -4.71 -0.92 -4.40
CA TYR A 48 -3.88 0.04 -5.10
C TYR A 48 -4.71 0.95 -6.01
N GLU A 49 -5.61 0.40 -6.82
CA GLU A 49 -6.47 1.20 -7.73
C GLU A 49 -7.40 2.14 -6.95
N MET A 50 -7.98 1.69 -5.84
CA MET A 50 -8.80 2.56 -4.97
C MET A 50 -8.00 3.76 -4.47
N ARG A 51 -6.80 3.51 -3.94
CA ARG A 51 -5.90 4.56 -3.45
C ARG A 51 -5.44 5.47 -4.59
N ARG A 52 -5.19 4.92 -5.78
CA ARG A 52 -4.82 5.66 -6.97
C ARG A 52 -5.93 6.59 -7.43
N GLN A 53 -7.16 6.09 -7.48
CA GLN A 53 -8.33 6.88 -7.85
C GLN A 53 -8.47 8.09 -6.92
N THR A 54 -8.36 7.90 -5.60
CA THR A 54 -8.40 9.01 -4.63
C THR A 54 -7.32 10.06 -4.90
N VAL A 55 -6.09 9.64 -5.19
CA VAL A 55 -5.01 10.58 -5.53
C VAL A 55 -5.35 11.35 -6.82
N LEU A 56 -5.81 10.67 -7.86
CA LEU A 56 -6.19 11.30 -9.13
C LEU A 56 -7.34 12.31 -8.95
N ASP A 57 -8.35 11.98 -8.14
CA ASP A 57 -9.49 12.85 -7.88
C ASP A 57 -9.06 14.13 -7.13
N LEU A 58 -8.17 14.01 -6.14
CA LEU A 58 -7.60 15.15 -5.44
C LEU A 58 -6.70 16.00 -6.35
N ARG A 59 -5.97 15.36 -7.27
CA ARG A 59 -5.16 16.06 -8.27
C ARG A 59 -6.01 16.79 -9.30
N ALA A 60 -7.14 16.21 -9.73
CA ALA A 60 -8.11 16.88 -10.60
C ALA A 60 -8.70 18.15 -9.93
N GLN A 61 -8.85 18.13 -8.61
CA GLN A 61 -9.23 19.29 -7.79
C GLN A 61 -8.08 20.29 -7.54
N LYS A 62 -6.91 20.10 -8.18
CA LYS A 62 -5.70 20.93 -8.03
C LYS A 62 -5.13 20.96 -6.61
N VAL A 63 -5.40 19.95 -5.78
CA VAL A 63 -4.80 19.85 -4.45
C VAL A 63 -3.27 19.64 -4.57
N PRO A 64 -2.44 20.42 -3.84
CA PRO A 64 -0.99 20.25 -3.87
C PRO A 64 -0.55 18.88 -3.32
N TYR A 65 0.46 18.27 -3.94
CA TYR A 65 0.96 16.94 -3.53
C TYR A 65 1.31 16.83 -2.05
N ARG A 66 1.92 17.87 -1.46
CA ARG A 66 2.28 17.88 -0.03
C ARG A 66 1.05 17.81 0.87
N LYS A 67 -0.06 18.43 0.46
CA LYS A 67 -1.32 18.35 1.18
C LYS A 67 -1.91 16.95 1.07
N ILE A 68 -1.95 16.38 -0.15
CA ILE A 68 -2.40 14.99 -0.35
C ILE A 68 -1.58 14.00 0.49
N ALA A 69 -0.26 14.18 0.54
CA ALA A 69 0.65 13.36 1.34
C ALA A 69 0.32 13.41 2.83
N ALA A 70 0.07 14.60 3.37
CA ALA A 70 -0.32 14.79 4.76
C ALA A 70 -1.70 14.17 5.07
N GLU A 71 -2.69 14.39 4.20
CA GLU A 71 -4.05 13.85 4.35
C GLU A 71 -4.07 12.31 4.32
N LEU A 72 -3.27 11.70 3.44
CA LEU A 72 -3.21 10.24 3.29
C LEU A 72 -2.18 9.56 4.22
N GLY A 73 -1.41 10.33 5.00
CA GLY A 73 -0.37 9.82 5.89
C GLY A 73 0.79 9.11 5.17
N VAL A 74 1.16 9.56 3.97
CA VAL A 74 2.18 8.92 3.12
C VAL A 74 3.22 9.94 2.64
N SER A 75 4.36 9.48 2.14
CA SER A 75 5.39 10.39 1.62
C SER A 75 4.95 11.09 0.33
N LEU A 76 5.53 12.27 0.05
CA LEU A 76 5.34 12.97 -1.22
C LEU A 76 5.66 12.09 -2.43
N GLY A 77 6.80 11.38 -2.37
CA GLY A 77 7.23 10.47 -3.44
C GLY A 77 6.19 9.40 -3.69
N THR A 78 5.62 8.82 -2.63
CA THR A 78 4.56 7.82 -2.73
C THR A 78 3.31 8.36 -3.44
N VAL A 79 2.89 9.59 -3.16
CA VAL A 79 1.75 10.21 -3.88
C VAL A 79 2.05 10.34 -5.37
N GLN A 80 3.25 10.81 -5.71
CA GLN A 80 3.66 10.96 -7.11
C GLN A 80 3.76 9.63 -7.82
N ASP A 81 4.28 8.59 -7.16
CA ASP A 81 4.38 7.24 -7.73
C ASP A 81 3.01 6.61 -7.96
N ILE A 82 2.05 6.86 -7.06
CA ILE A 82 0.66 6.44 -7.24
C ILE A 82 0.01 7.14 -8.42
N GLU A 83 0.17 8.46 -8.53
CA GLU A 83 -0.39 9.25 -9.63
C GLU A 83 0.18 8.78 -10.98
N ARG A 84 1.52 8.64 -11.07
CA ARG A 84 2.23 8.11 -12.25
C ARG A 84 1.79 6.70 -12.61
N GLY A 85 1.27 5.95 -11.64
CA GLY A 85 0.96 4.53 -11.79
C GLY A 85 2.21 3.67 -11.62
N SER A 86 2.01 2.39 -11.32
CA SER A 86 3.07 1.39 -11.39
C SER A 86 3.42 1.15 -12.87
N GLY A 87 4.19 2.05 -13.46
CA GLY A 87 4.94 1.72 -14.67
C GLY A 87 5.77 0.48 -14.33
N ARG A 88 5.50 -0.61 -15.04
CA ARG A 88 6.27 -1.85 -14.90
C ARG A 88 7.73 -1.43 -15.04
N TRP A 89 8.66 -2.02 -14.28
CA TRP A 89 10.09 -1.73 -14.47
C TRP A 89 10.54 -1.87 -15.94
N THR A 90 9.79 -2.66 -16.74
CA THR A 90 9.92 -2.82 -18.19
C THR A 90 9.46 -1.62 -19.05
N ASP A 91 8.59 -0.75 -18.55
CA ASP A 91 8.10 0.45 -19.25
C ASP A 91 8.98 1.69 -18.98
N ARG A 92 9.97 1.56 -18.10
CA ARG A 92 10.93 2.63 -17.87
C ARG A 92 11.85 2.72 -19.09
N PRO A 93 11.89 3.84 -19.83
CA PRO A 93 12.82 3.98 -20.95
C PRO A 93 14.24 3.76 -20.43
N PRO A 94 15.06 2.91 -21.07
CA PRO A 94 16.42 2.68 -20.64
C PRO A 94 17.17 4.01 -20.61
N LYS A 95 17.96 4.23 -19.55
CA LYS A 95 18.80 5.42 -19.42
C LYS A 95 19.82 5.42 -20.56
N LYS A 96 19.54 6.16 -21.64
CA LYS A 96 20.56 6.52 -22.63
C LYS A 96 21.61 7.38 -21.92
N GLY A 97 22.86 6.94 -21.96
CA GLY A 97 24.01 7.77 -21.58
C GLY A 97 24.83 7.18 -20.46
N GLY A 98 25.80 6.36 -20.86
CA GLY A 98 26.97 5.96 -20.10
C GLY A 98 28.05 5.51 -21.08
N GLU A 99 28.28 6.31 -22.13
CA GLU A 99 29.52 6.29 -22.91
C GLU A 99 30.44 7.32 -22.26
N GLU A 100 31.47 6.82 -21.57
CA GLU A 100 32.78 7.45 -21.39
C GLU A 100 33.84 6.39 -21.69
#